data_AF-A0A356Z6V3-F1
#
_entry.id   AF-A0A356Z6V3-F1
#
_cell.length_a   1.000
_cell.length_b   1.000
_cell.length_c   1.000
_cell.angle_alpha   90.00
_cell.angle_beta   90.00
_cell.angle_gamma   90.00
#
_symmetry.space_group_name_H-M   'P 1'
#
loop_
_entity.id
_entity.type
_entity.pdbx_description
1 polymer ?
#
loop_
_entity_poly.entity_id
_entity_poly.type
_entity_poly.pdbx_seq_one_letter_code
_entity_poly.pdbx_strand_id
1 'polypeptide(L)'
;MPANLFLTGPMRFGKSTLLSSIIAQTGISVSGYFIQRQLVNGQTRAFRMMDASTESYVPDIETDQIHNEADTIGYIGDNLSWHPEVFEDKGVSIIKKSLAEKRSFILMDELGRIEVIAPKFRKTVFEALDSEQPVIGVLKQENNEFLNAIRQRPDVTIVDLNNMTHQQAHSKIEGFIGVSKMWEIYDQLIDAIPEDLTVKEYMLGMHWILVRSEKGVGLAKTVRNGQPGAKLENIIGMPLRELAKYIKSWNMIDASLGLAAINSVFNNKANIMNISDPDGDDQEDLQPEDLNAFTRYIKDIIGKKVAVVGHFPKIEALKEICRLTIIDKDPRSGDYPESACEYVLPEQDVVYITGTSIINKTLPRMIELSKNARIILIGPSVPMSFCLFAHGVDTIAGMMVVDDQALWQAVLEGSNKTIYDQGGQRVCISR
;
A
#
# COMPACT_ATOMS: atom_id res chain seq x y z
N MET A 1 -0.90 -6.35 -19.62
CA MET A 1 -0.37 -6.64 -18.27
C MET A 1 -0.37 -8.15 -18.10
N PRO A 2 0.58 -8.74 -17.35
CA PRO A 2 0.53 -10.17 -17.05
C PRO A 2 -0.79 -10.48 -16.34
N ALA A 3 -1.48 -11.53 -16.80
CA ALA A 3 -2.76 -11.97 -16.24
C ALA A 3 -2.56 -13.13 -15.25
N ASN A 4 -1.41 -13.79 -15.28
CA ASN A 4 -1.13 -15.01 -14.53
C ASN A 4 0.22 -14.90 -13.79
N LEU A 5 0.32 -15.46 -12.59
CA LEU A 5 1.55 -15.46 -11.79
C LEU A 5 1.84 -16.84 -11.21
N PHE A 6 3.08 -17.30 -11.37
CA PHE A 6 3.54 -18.55 -10.76
C PHE A 6 4.84 -18.37 -9.99
N LEU A 7 4.91 -18.99 -8.81
CA LEU A 7 6.14 -19.14 -8.04
C LEU A 7 6.89 -20.39 -8.53
N THR A 8 8.20 -20.28 -8.69
CA THR A 8 9.09 -21.42 -8.98
C THR A 8 10.31 -21.38 -8.06
N GLY A 9 10.97 -22.52 -7.90
CA GLY A 9 12.15 -22.66 -7.06
C GLY A 9 12.34 -24.08 -6.54
N PRO A 10 13.41 -24.32 -5.76
CA PRO A 10 13.81 -25.65 -5.33
C PRO A 10 12.72 -26.38 -4.52
N MET A 11 12.75 -27.72 -4.52
CA MET A 11 11.86 -28.50 -3.66
C MET A 11 12.07 -28.13 -2.18
N ARG A 12 10.98 -28.07 -1.41
CA ARG A 12 10.97 -27.74 0.03
C ARG A 12 11.47 -26.33 0.40
N PHE A 13 11.51 -25.42 -0.57
CA PHE A 13 11.88 -24.01 -0.34
C PHE A 13 10.72 -23.13 0.19
N GLY A 14 9.62 -23.73 0.65
CA GLY A 14 8.50 -22.98 1.24
C GLY A 14 7.62 -22.20 0.26
N LYS A 15 7.62 -22.53 -1.04
CA LYS A 15 6.81 -21.82 -2.08
C LYS A 15 5.32 -21.78 -1.74
N SER A 16 4.72 -22.95 -1.50
CA SER A 16 3.30 -23.07 -1.16
C SER A 16 3.00 -22.38 0.17
N THR A 17 3.91 -22.46 1.14
CA THR A 17 3.80 -21.76 2.44
C THR A 17 3.85 -20.24 2.28
N LEU A 18 4.73 -19.72 1.42
CA LEU A 18 4.81 -18.29 1.11
C LEU A 18 3.51 -17.82 0.44
N LEU A 19 3.05 -18.55 -0.57
CA LEU A 19 1.83 -18.21 -1.28
C LEU A 19 0.59 -18.28 -0.37
N SER A 20 0.47 -19.33 0.46
CA SER A 20 -0.62 -19.47 1.42
C SER A 20 -0.61 -18.36 2.48
N SER A 21 0.58 -18.00 2.98
CA SER A 21 0.75 -16.89 3.92
C SER A 21 0.27 -15.57 3.31
N ILE A 22 0.63 -15.28 2.06
CA ILE A 22 0.24 -14.03 1.40
C ILE A 22 -1.27 -14.01 1.14
N ILE A 23 -1.85 -15.09 0.63
CA ILE A 23 -3.30 -15.18 0.41
C ILE A 23 -4.06 -14.97 1.73
N ALA A 24 -3.60 -15.59 2.83
CA ALA A 24 -4.20 -15.43 4.15
C ALA A 24 -4.08 -13.99 4.68
N GLN A 25 -2.90 -13.36 4.53
CA GLN A 25 -2.64 -11.98 4.99
C GLN A 25 -3.46 -10.95 4.22
N THR A 26 -3.60 -11.15 2.91
CA THR A 26 -4.28 -10.21 2.00
C THR A 26 -5.79 -10.37 2.02
N GLY A 27 -6.30 -11.52 2.48
CA GLY A 27 -7.73 -11.80 2.59
C GLY A 27 -8.43 -11.96 1.24
N ILE A 28 -7.67 -12.14 0.15
CA ILE A 28 -8.26 -12.32 -1.18
C ILE A 28 -9.01 -13.64 -1.28
N SER A 29 -10.11 -13.62 -2.03
CA SER A 29 -10.85 -14.85 -2.30
C SER A 29 -10.19 -15.64 -3.42
N VAL A 30 -9.90 -16.91 -3.16
CA VAL A 30 -9.40 -17.85 -4.17
C VAL A 30 -10.40 -18.98 -4.41
N SER A 31 -10.41 -19.49 -5.63
CA SER A 31 -11.01 -20.77 -6.03
C SER A 31 -9.90 -21.60 -6.70
N GLY A 32 -10.11 -22.86 -7.02
CA GLY A 32 -9.09 -23.71 -7.65
C GLY A 32 -8.60 -24.78 -6.70
N TYR A 33 -7.45 -25.37 -6.98
CA TYR A 33 -6.97 -26.52 -6.22
C TYR A 33 -5.59 -26.27 -5.61
N PHE A 34 -5.32 -27.00 -4.53
CA PHE A 34 -3.98 -27.15 -4.01
C PHE A 34 -3.73 -28.60 -3.58
N ILE A 35 -2.46 -29.00 -3.58
CA ILE A 35 -2.06 -30.31 -3.09
C ILE A 35 -1.62 -30.16 -1.63
N GLN A 36 -2.40 -30.75 -0.72
CA GLN A 36 -2.09 -30.76 0.70
C GLN A 36 -1.24 -32.00 1.05
N ARG A 37 -0.07 -31.75 1.67
CA ARG A 37 0.77 -32.80 2.23
C ARG A 37 0.23 -33.24 3.58
N GLN A 38 -0.01 -34.53 3.71
CA GLN A 38 -0.40 -35.16 4.96
C GLN A 38 0.88 -35.65 5.67
N LEU A 39 1.15 -35.11 6.85
CA LEU A 39 2.32 -35.41 7.67
C LEU A 39 1.92 -36.30 8.84
N VAL A 40 2.70 -37.35 9.09
CA VAL A 40 2.60 -38.17 10.31
C VAL A 40 3.97 -38.20 10.97
N ASN A 41 4.05 -37.68 12.20
CA ASN A 41 5.31 -37.47 12.92
C ASN A 41 6.30 -36.61 12.10
N GLY A 42 5.81 -35.55 11.46
CA GLY A 42 6.60 -34.65 10.62
C GLY A 42 7.13 -35.24 9.29
N GLN A 43 6.72 -36.46 8.93
CA GLN A 43 7.08 -37.09 7.65
C GLN A 43 5.89 -37.10 6.69
N THR A 44 6.10 -36.72 5.43
CA THR A 44 5.05 -36.79 4.41
C THR A 44 4.67 -38.24 4.12
N ARG A 45 3.40 -38.57 4.29
CA ARG A 45 2.84 -39.91 4.07
C ARG A 45 1.80 -39.98 2.97
N ALA A 46 1.14 -38.89 2.65
CA ALA A 46 0.20 -38.83 1.52
C ALA A 46 0.09 -37.40 0.96
N PHE A 47 -0.46 -37.32 -0.23
CA PHE A 47 -0.82 -36.07 -0.89
C PHE A 47 -2.30 -36.10 -1.25
N ARG A 48 -3.04 -35.06 -0.89
CA ARG A 48 -4.47 -34.94 -1.20
C ARG A 48 -4.74 -33.70 -2.03
N MET A 49 -5.66 -33.79 -2.98
CA MET A 49 -6.11 -32.65 -3.77
C MET A 49 -7.30 -31.99 -3.10
N MET A 50 -7.14 -30.73 -2.72
CA MET A 50 -8.13 -29.95 -1.99
C MET A 50 -8.75 -28.87 -2.88
N ASP A 51 -10.03 -28.54 -2.66
CA ASP A 51 -10.74 -27.45 -3.36
C ASP A 51 -10.65 -26.17 -2.50
N ALA A 52 -9.89 -25.18 -2.98
CA ALA A 52 -9.68 -23.90 -2.30
C ALA A 52 -10.95 -23.03 -2.21
N SER A 53 -12.02 -23.41 -2.91
CA SER A 53 -13.32 -22.73 -2.78
C SER A 53 -14.07 -23.14 -1.51
N THR A 54 -13.80 -24.32 -0.97
CA THR A 54 -14.48 -24.91 0.21
C THR A 54 -13.55 -25.13 1.40
N GLU A 55 -12.25 -25.24 1.15
CA GLU A 55 -11.24 -25.55 2.17
C GLU A 55 -10.22 -24.41 2.30
N SER A 56 -9.76 -24.16 3.53
CA SER A 56 -8.68 -23.21 3.78
C SER A 56 -7.38 -23.66 3.11
N TYR A 57 -6.70 -22.75 2.42
CA TYR A 57 -5.44 -23.06 1.76
C TYR A 57 -4.30 -23.30 2.77
N VAL A 58 -4.13 -24.56 3.16
CA VAL A 58 -3.13 -25.04 4.12
C VAL A 58 -2.29 -26.11 3.44
N PRO A 59 -1.06 -25.79 2.97
CA PRO A 59 -0.24 -26.74 2.20
C PRO A 59 0.18 -28.00 2.98
N ASP A 60 0.34 -27.88 4.30
CA ASP A 60 0.87 -28.92 5.17
C ASP A 60 -0.06 -29.13 6.37
N ILE A 61 -0.45 -30.38 6.63
CA ILE A 61 -1.26 -30.73 7.80
C ILE A 61 -0.67 -31.94 8.52
N GLU A 62 -0.54 -31.82 9.86
CA GLU A 62 -0.16 -32.93 10.73
C GLU A 62 -1.41 -33.74 11.08
N THR A 63 -1.34 -35.06 10.95
CA THR A 63 -2.42 -36.00 11.26
C THR A 63 -1.89 -37.21 12.03
N ASP A 64 -2.71 -37.78 12.90
CA ASP A 64 -2.37 -38.98 13.67
C ASP A 64 -2.30 -40.22 12.75
N GLN A 65 -3.13 -40.27 11.71
CA GLN A 65 -3.20 -41.38 10.77
C GLN A 65 -3.57 -40.91 9.37
N ILE A 66 -3.13 -41.67 8.35
CA ILE A 66 -3.55 -41.49 6.97
C ILE A 66 -4.77 -42.35 6.68
N HIS A 67 -5.85 -41.70 6.24
CA HIS A 67 -7.05 -42.36 5.76
C HIS A 67 -7.03 -42.50 4.24
N ASN A 68 -7.73 -43.52 3.73
CA ASN A 68 -7.92 -43.68 2.30
C ASN A 68 -9.11 -42.84 1.85
N GLU A 69 -8.82 -41.73 1.16
CA GLU A 69 -9.78 -40.75 0.72
C GLU A 69 -9.78 -40.66 -0.81
N ALA A 70 -10.96 -40.45 -1.40
CA ALA A 70 -11.14 -40.42 -2.86
C ALA A 70 -10.35 -39.29 -3.56
N ASP A 71 -9.86 -38.32 -2.81
CA ASP A 71 -9.05 -37.20 -3.29
C ASP A 71 -7.55 -37.36 -3.03
N THR A 72 -7.12 -38.54 -2.60
CA THR A 72 -5.70 -38.86 -2.39
C THR A 72 -5.02 -39.10 -3.72
N ILE A 73 -4.05 -38.24 -4.08
CA ILE A 73 -3.30 -38.36 -5.32
C ILE A 73 -2.13 -39.35 -5.21
N GLY A 74 -1.71 -39.72 -3.98
CA GLY A 74 -0.64 -40.69 -3.78
C GLY A 74 -0.22 -40.88 -2.33
N TYR A 75 0.43 -42.02 -2.06
CA TYR A 75 0.94 -42.41 -0.75
C TYR A 75 2.46 -42.59 -0.77
N ILE A 76 3.11 -42.11 0.29
CA ILE A 76 4.53 -42.35 0.58
C ILE A 76 4.60 -43.36 1.73
N GLY A 77 4.67 -44.63 1.36
CA GLY A 77 4.97 -45.77 2.25
C GLY A 77 6.21 -46.53 1.78
N ASP A 78 6.28 -47.83 2.07
CA ASP A 78 7.37 -48.70 1.59
C ASP A 78 7.39 -48.82 0.06
N ASN A 79 6.23 -48.63 -0.59
CA ASN A 79 6.08 -48.46 -2.03
C ASN A 79 5.37 -47.13 -2.31
N LEU A 80 5.86 -46.40 -3.31
CA LEU A 80 5.23 -45.17 -3.80
C LEU A 80 4.05 -45.54 -4.71
N SER A 81 2.84 -45.08 -4.37
CA SER A 81 1.66 -45.19 -5.23
C SER A 81 1.17 -43.81 -5.66
N TRP A 82 0.77 -43.70 -6.92
CA TRP A 82 0.19 -42.48 -7.50
C TRP A 82 -1.17 -42.80 -8.12
N HIS A 83 -2.12 -41.90 -7.91
CA HIS A 83 -3.51 -41.96 -8.37
C HIS A 83 -3.78 -40.78 -9.32
N PRO A 84 -3.20 -40.80 -10.55
CA PRO A 84 -3.34 -39.70 -11.50
C PRO A 84 -4.79 -39.46 -11.95
N GLU A 85 -5.68 -40.45 -11.82
CA GLU A 85 -7.12 -40.35 -12.09
C GLU A 85 -7.78 -39.20 -11.33
N VAL A 86 -7.29 -38.86 -10.13
CA VAL A 86 -7.81 -37.76 -9.32
C VAL A 86 -7.68 -36.41 -10.04
N PHE A 87 -6.64 -36.23 -10.87
CA PHE A 87 -6.50 -35.02 -11.69
C PHE A 87 -7.53 -34.96 -12.81
N GLU A 88 -7.79 -36.09 -13.47
CA GLU A 88 -8.76 -36.20 -14.56
C GLU A 88 -10.21 -35.99 -14.11
N ASP A 89 -10.52 -36.36 -12.88
CA ASP A 89 -11.85 -36.25 -12.29
C ASP A 89 -11.97 -34.99 -11.42
N LYS A 90 -11.43 -35.05 -10.19
CA LYS A 90 -11.58 -33.97 -9.19
C LYS A 90 -10.89 -32.69 -9.66
N GLY A 91 -9.68 -32.78 -10.20
CA GLY A 91 -8.91 -31.61 -10.67
C GLY A 91 -9.61 -30.83 -11.77
N VAL A 92 -10.10 -31.53 -12.80
CA VAL A 92 -10.91 -30.91 -13.88
C VAL A 92 -12.18 -30.28 -13.31
N SER A 93 -12.88 -30.97 -12.41
CA SER A 93 -14.12 -30.45 -11.80
C SER A 93 -13.87 -29.16 -11.03
N ILE A 94 -12.81 -29.09 -10.22
CA ILE A 94 -12.46 -27.91 -9.42
C ILE A 94 -12.15 -26.71 -10.32
N ILE A 95 -11.32 -26.88 -11.36
CA ILE A 95 -10.96 -25.75 -12.25
C ILE A 95 -12.19 -25.25 -13.01
N LYS A 96 -13.04 -26.16 -13.55
CA LYS A 96 -14.28 -25.76 -14.24
C LYS A 96 -15.26 -25.03 -13.33
N LYS A 97 -15.41 -25.48 -12.09
CA LYS A 97 -16.20 -24.79 -11.07
C LYS A 97 -15.64 -23.38 -10.79
N SER A 98 -14.31 -23.27 -10.67
CA SER A 98 -13.61 -22.00 -10.42
C SER A 98 -13.84 -20.97 -11.55
N LEU A 99 -13.84 -21.44 -12.80
CA LEU A 99 -14.16 -20.62 -13.98
C LEU A 99 -15.62 -20.13 -14.00
N ALA A 100 -16.54 -20.90 -13.41
CA ALA A 100 -17.94 -20.53 -13.31
C ALA A 100 -18.21 -19.56 -12.14
N GLU A 101 -17.53 -19.73 -11.00
CA GLU A 101 -17.75 -18.95 -9.79
C GLU A 101 -17.21 -17.51 -9.84
N LYS A 102 -16.26 -17.22 -10.75
CA LYS A 102 -15.71 -15.87 -10.95
C LYS A 102 -15.11 -15.22 -9.68
N ARG A 103 -14.39 -15.99 -8.84
CA ARG A 103 -13.61 -15.44 -7.71
C ARG A 103 -12.40 -14.64 -8.18
N SER A 104 -11.76 -13.92 -7.24
CA SER A 104 -10.65 -13.00 -7.53
C SER A 104 -9.47 -13.67 -8.24
N PHE A 105 -9.07 -14.86 -7.81
CA PHE A 105 -8.01 -15.65 -8.45
C PHE A 105 -8.35 -17.14 -8.52
N ILE A 106 -7.80 -17.82 -9.53
CA ILE A 106 -7.76 -19.29 -9.61
C ILE A 106 -6.40 -19.75 -9.07
N LEU A 107 -6.41 -20.49 -7.97
CA LEU A 107 -5.25 -21.12 -7.35
C LEU A 107 -4.91 -22.44 -8.05
N MET A 108 -3.64 -22.60 -8.43
CA MET A 108 -3.09 -23.87 -8.92
C MET A 108 -1.75 -24.16 -8.23
N ASP A 109 -1.80 -24.86 -7.11
CA ASP A 109 -0.59 -25.22 -6.35
C ASP A 109 -0.02 -26.59 -6.78
N GLU A 110 1.31 -26.68 -6.79
CA GLU A 110 2.09 -27.91 -7.06
C GLU A 110 2.02 -28.49 -8.48
N LEU A 111 1.81 -27.68 -9.53
CA LEU A 111 1.88 -28.13 -10.93
C LEU A 111 3.27 -28.73 -11.26
N GLY A 112 3.28 -30.03 -11.59
CA GLY A 112 4.49 -30.83 -11.66
C GLY A 112 4.53 -31.92 -12.75
N ARG A 113 5.07 -33.09 -12.35
CA ARG A 113 5.33 -34.25 -13.23
C ARG A 113 4.12 -35.14 -13.46
N ILE A 114 3.23 -35.26 -12.48
CA ILE A 114 2.17 -36.27 -12.47
C ILE A 114 1.04 -35.86 -13.42
N GLU A 115 0.84 -34.56 -13.56
CA GLU A 115 -0.15 -33.92 -14.41
C GLU A 115 0.11 -34.19 -15.90
N VAL A 116 1.35 -34.54 -16.27
CA VAL A 116 1.73 -34.87 -17.64
C VAL A 116 0.92 -36.04 -18.19
N ILE A 117 0.52 -36.99 -17.34
CA ILE A 117 -0.28 -38.17 -17.73
C ILE A 117 -1.80 -37.92 -17.63
N ALA A 118 -2.24 -36.71 -17.32
CA ALA A 118 -3.65 -36.30 -17.23
C ALA A 118 -4.02 -35.31 -18.36
N PRO A 119 -4.37 -35.79 -19.57
CA PRO A 119 -4.65 -34.93 -20.72
C PRO A 119 -5.85 -33.98 -20.57
N LYS A 120 -6.97 -34.39 -19.95
CA LYS A 120 -8.12 -33.49 -19.75
C LYS A 120 -7.79 -32.43 -18.72
N PHE A 121 -7.05 -32.81 -17.68
CA PHE A 121 -6.58 -31.87 -16.66
C PHE A 121 -5.69 -30.78 -17.28
N ARG A 122 -4.67 -31.17 -18.06
CA ARG A 122 -3.79 -30.20 -18.75
C ARG A 122 -4.55 -29.26 -19.67
N LYS A 123 -5.52 -29.77 -20.42
CA LYS A 123 -6.38 -28.93 -21.27
C LYS A 123 -7.13 -27.89 -20.43
N THR A 124 -7.71 -28.33 -19.30
CA THR A 124 -8.49 -27.45 -18.41
C THR A 124 -7.61 -26.39 -17.73
N VAL A 125 -6.34 -26.71 -17.43
CA VAL A 125 -5.36 -25.72 -16.95
C VAL A 125 -5.14 -24.62 -17.98
N PHE A 126 -4.95 -24.95 -19.26
CA PHE A 126 -4.82 -23.94 -20.31
C PHE A 126 -6.12 -23.16 -20.54
N GLU A 127 -7.29 -23.81 -20.49
CA GLU A 127 -8.58 -23.11 -20.53
C GLU A 127 -8.69 -22.05 -19.42
N ALA A 128 -8.17 -22.32 -18.22
CA ALA A 128 -8.14 -21.34 -17.15
C ALA A 128 -7.09 -20.23 -17.36
N LEU A 129 -5.91 -20.56 -17.87
CA LEU A 129 -4.87 -19.57 -18.20
C LEU A 129 -5.29 -18.62 -19.34
N ASP A 130 -6.11 -19.10 -20.27
CA ASP A 130 -6.66 -18.31 -21.38
C ASP A 130 -7.91 -17.49 -20.99
N SER A 131 -8.38 -17.63 -19.75
CA SER A 131 -9.57 -16.92 -19.26
C SER A 131 -9.24 -15.49 -18.80
N GLU A 132 -10.28 -14.68 -18.60
CA GLU A 132 -10.14 -13.33 -18.01
C GLU A 132 -9.85 -13.36 -16.50
N GLN A 133 -10.01 -14.51 -15.85
CA GLN A 133 -9.72 -14.66 -14.42
C GLN A 133 -8.23 -14.93 -14.21
N PRO A 134 -7.54 -14.15 -13.37
CA PRO A 134 -6.12 -14.32 -13.16
C PRO A 134 -5.82 -15.61 -12.39
N VAL A 135 -4.80 -16.34 -12.85
CA VAL A 135 -4.30 -17.55 -12.18
C VAL A 135 -3.11 -17.17 -11.29
N ILE A 136 -3.12 -17.69 -10.06
CA ILE A 136 -1.96 -17.65 -9.14
C ILE A 136 -1.58 -19.06 -8.73
N GLY A 137 -0.29 -19.40 -8.69
CA GLY A 137 0.08 -20.78 -8.39
C GLY A 137 1.55 -21.04 -8.14
N VAL A 138 1.88 -22.31 -8.03
CA VAL A 138 3.26 -22.80 -7.86
C VAL A 138 3.58 -23.80 -8.97
N LEU A 139 4.67 -23.53 -9.70
CA LEU A 139 5.24 -24.44 -10.68
C LEU A 139 6.46 -25.14 -10.07
N LYS A 140 6.52 -26.46 -10.15
CA LYS A 140 7.74 -27.20 -9.82
C LYS A 140 8.85 -26.81 -10.79
N GLN A 141 10.08 -26.72 -10.30
CA GLN A 141 11.26 -26.43 -11.13
C GLN A 141 11.71 -27.69 -11.89
N GLU A 142 10.84 -28.18 -12.77
CA GLU A 142 11.06 -29.37 -13.59
C GLU A 142 10.94 -29.03 -15.07
N ASN A 143 11.71 -29.72 -15.91
CA ASN A 143 11.69 -29.54 -17.35
C ASN A 143 10.78 -30.58 -18.00
N ASN A 144 9.59 -30.16 -18.44
CA ASN A 144 8.69 -30.97 -19.26
C ASN A 144 7.86 -30.06 -20.17
N GLU A 145 7.33 -30.61 -21.26
CA GLU A 145 6.61 -29.86 -22.29
C GLU A 145 5.44 -29.05 -21.72
N PHE A 146 4.69 -29.62 -20.78
CA PHE A 146 3.54 -28.97 -20.14
C PHE A 146 3.93 -27.75 -19.31
N LEU A 147 4.88 -27.89 -18.38
CA LEU A 147 5.32 -26.77 -17.54
C LEU A 147 6.08 -25.71 -18.34
N ASN A 148 6.84 -26.12 -19.35
CA ASN A 148 7.54 -25.19 -20.24
C ASN A 148 6.56 -24.34 -21.04
N ALA A 149 5.49 -24.95 -21.57
CA ALA A 149 4.45 -24.24 -22.27
C ALA A 149 3.78 -23.18 -21.38
N ILE A 150 3.58 -23.45 -20.08
CA ILE A 150 3.08 -22.43 -19.12
C ILE A 150 4.11 -21.31 -18.91
N ARG A 151 5.38 -21.66 -18.66
CA ARG A 151 6.45 -20.67 -18.39
C ARG A 151 6.73 -19.72 -19.56
N GLN A 152 6.53 -20.20 -20.79
CA GLN A 152 6.82 -19.44 -22.01
C GLN A 152 5.68 -18.53 -22.46
N ARG A 153 4.52 -18.56 -21.78
CA ARG A 153 3.40 -17.69 -22.16
C ARG A 153 3.73 -16.22 -21.89
N PRO A 154 3.37 -15.29 -22.80
CA PRO A 154 3.65 -13.87 -22.63
C PRO A 154 2.83 -13.20 -21.52
N ASP A 155 1.73 -13.82 -21.09
CA ASP A 155 0.83 -13.34 -20.04
C ASP A 155 1.14 -13.92 -18.65
N VAL A 156 2.20 -14.74 -18.53
CA VAL A 156 2.64 -15.37 -17.28
C VAL A 156 3.85 -14.64 -16.70
N THR A 157 3.76 -14.26 -15.42
CA THR A 157 4.89 -13.77 -14.61
C THR A 157 5.44 -14.90 -13.76
N ILE A 158 6.75 -15.14 -13.86
CA ILE A 158 7.46 -16.12 -13.03
C ILE A 158 8.19 -15.42 -11.88
N VAL A 159 7.83 -15.80 -10.64
CA VAL A 159 8.52 -15.40 -9.41
C VAL A 159 9.48 -16.53 -9.03
N ASP A 160 10.74 -16.42 -9.46
CA ASP A 160 11.77 -17.43 -9.24
C ASP A 160 12.56 -17.20 -7.95
N LEU A 161 12.31 -18.04 -6.93
CA LEU A 161 12.96 -17.97 -5.62
C LEU A 161 14.45 -18.36 -5.65
N ASN A 162 14.98 -18.88 -6.76
CA ASN A 162 16.44 -19.02 -6.91
C ASN A 162 17.14 -17.66 -7.05
N ASN A 163 16.43 -16.66 -7.57
CA ASN A 163 16.99 -15.39 -8.04
C ASN A 163 16.50 -14.19 -7.23
N MET A 164 15.72 -14.40 -6.17
CA MET A 164 15.20 -13.32 -5.33
C MET A 164 14.94 -13.78 -3.89
N THR A 165 14.94 -12.83 -2.96
CA THR A 165 14.61 -13.10 -1.54
C THR A 165 13.11 -13.31 -1.34
N HIS A 166 12.73 -13.91 -0.21
CA HIS A 166 11.31 -14.04 0.16
C HIS A 166 10.60 -12.68 0.23
N GLN A 167 11.28 -11.62 0.69
CA GLN A 167 10.71 -10.27 0.75
C GLN A 167 10.45 -9.70 -0.65
N GLN A 168 11.37 -9.90 -1.59
CA GLN A 168 11.20 -9.47 -2.98
C GLN A 168 10.08 -10.26 -3.67
N ALA A 169 10.01 -11.56 -3.45
CA ALA A 169 8.93 -12.41 -3.95
C ALA A 169 7.58 -11.97 -3.39
N HIS A 170 7.51 -11.71 -2.08
CA HIS A 170 6.32 -11.22 -1.39
C HIS A 170 5.81 -9.92 -2.02
N SER A 171 6.68 -8.91 -2.18
CA SER A 171 6.33 -7.63 -2.81
C SER A 171 5.82 -7.79 -4.25
N LYS A 172 6.43 -8.68 -5.05
CA LYS A 172 5.95 -8.97 -6.43
C LYS A 172 4.57 -9.62 -6.44
N ILE A 173 4.32 -10.55 -5.52
CA ILE A 173 3.05 -11.26 -5.42
C ILE A 173 1.95 -10.30 -4.95
N GLU A 174 2.22 -9.45 -3.95
CA GLU A 174 1.25 -8.42 -3.51
C GLU A 174 0.91 -7.43 -4.62
N GLY A 175 1.92 -6.97 -5.37
CA GLY A 175 1.73 -6.10 -6.52
C GLY A 175 0.87 -6.74 -7.61
N PHE A 176 1.03 -8.04 -7.84
CA PHE A 176 0.18 -8.80 -8.77
C PHE A 176 -1.25 -8.99 -8.26
N ILE A 177 -1.41 -9.28 -6.97
CA ILE A 177 -2.72 -9.44 -6.33
C ILE A 177 -3.52 -8.13 -6.36
N GLY A 178 -2.84 -6.99 -6.53
CA GLY A 178 -3.47 -5.67 -6.48
C GLY A 178 -3.89 -5.31 -5.06
N VAL A 179 -3.17 -5.83 -4.04
CA VAL A 179 -3.35 -5.38 -2.67
C VAL A 179 -3.02 -3.91 -2.68
N SER A 180 -4.05 -3.07 -2.52
CA SER A 180 -3.80 -1.65 -2.33
C SER A 180 -2.99 -1.53 -1.05
N LYS A 181 -1.75 -1.12 -1.21
CA LYS A 181 -0.85 -0.83 -0.10
C LYS A 181 -1.22 0.53 0.49
N MET A 182 -2.50 0.70 0.86
CA MET A 182 -3.04 1.90 1.49
C MET A 182 -2.23 2.30 2.73
N TRP A 183 -1.55 1.33 3.36
CA TRP A 183 -0.70 1.55 4.52
C TRP A 183 0.79 1.76 4.22
N GLU A 184 1.30 1.44 3.02
CA GLU A 184 2.74 1.46 2.74
C GLU A 184 3.34 2.87 2.82
N ILE A 185 2.60 3.90 2.39
CA ILE A 185 3.02 5.30 2.60
C ILE A 185 3.28 5.56 4.09
N TYR A 186 2.40 5.06 4.95
CA TYR A 186 2.50 5.24 6.40
C TYR A 186 3.63 4.41 7.00
N ASP A 187 3.78 3.15 6.60
CA ASP A 187 4.87 2.28 7.05
C ASP A 187 6.23 2.88 6.70
N GLN A 188 6.42 3.34 5.46
CA GLN A 188 7.67 3.97 5.04
C GLN A 188 7.99 5.25 5.81
N LEU A 189 6.98 6.07 6.13
CA LEU A 189 7.16 7.26 6.96
C LEU A 189 7.56 6.90 8.41
N ILE A 190 6.97 5.85 8.99
CA ILE A 190 7.28 5.39 10.34
C ILE A 190 8.67 4.76 10.39
N ASP A 191 8.98 3.86 9.46
CA ASP A 191 10.24 3.10 9.42
C ASP A 191 11.46 4.00 9.20
N ALA A 192 11.28 5.12 8.49
CA ALA A 192 12.32 6.12 8.27
C ALA A 192 12.68 6.93 9.53
N ILE A 193 11.91 6.86 10.63
CA ILE A 193 12.23 7.53 11.90
C ILE A 193 13.32 6.74 12.64
N PRO A 194 14.46 7.34 13.03
CA PRO A 194 15.50 6.64 13.80
C PRO A 194 15.00 6.08 15.15
N GLU A 195 15.51 4.91 15.56
CA GLU A 195 15.04 4.18 16.75
C GLU A 195 15.43 4.81 18.08
N ASP A 196 16.46 5.65 18.09
CA ASP A 196 17.03 6.29 19.27
C ASP A 196 16.27 7.56 19.70
N LEU A 197 15.29 7.99 18.91
CA LEU A 197 14.53 9.21 19.19
C LEU A 197 13.39 8.97 20.17
N THR A 198 13.11 9.99 20.99
CA THR A 198 12.04 9.97 21.98
C THR A 198 11.21 11.23 21.93
N VAL A 199 9.98 11.15 22.44
CA VAL A 199 9.12 12.31 22.59
C VAL A 199 9.60 13.15 23.77
N LYS A 200 10.03 14.39 23.51
CA LYS A 200 10.48 15.34 24.56
C LYS A 200 9.32 16.10 25.15
N GLU A 201 8.47 16.62 24.28
CA GLU A 201 7.30 17.43 24.65
C GLU A 201 6.21 17.25 23.59
N TYR A 202 4.96 17.49 23.95
CA TYR A 202 3.88 17.57 22.98
C TYR A 202 2.81 18.58 23.45
N MET A 203 2.03 19.10 22.51
CA MET A 203 0.92 20.01 22.79
C MET A 203 -0.28 19.66 21.92
N LEU A 204 -1.44 19.52 22.55
CA LEU A 204 -2.73 19.38 21.87
C LEU A 204 -3.40 20.76 21.74
N GLY A 205 -2.95 21.55 20.77
CA GLY A 205 -3.52 22.87 20.51
C GLY A 205 -4.89 22.80 19.84
N MET A 206 -5.60 23.93 19.84
CA MET A 206 -6.95 24.01 19.27
C MET A 206 -7.00 23.67 17.79
N HIS A 207 -6.04 24.20 17.02
CA HIS A 207 -5.94 24.09 15.57
C HIS A 207 -4.75 23.24 15.11
N TRP A 208 -3.74 23.09 15.96
CA TRP A 208 -2.49 22.42 15.65
C TRP A 208 -2.03 21.56 16.83
N ILE A 209 -1.45 20.40 16.52
CA ILE A 209 -0.73 19.56 17.46
C ILE A 209 0.76 19.69 17.19
N LEU A 210 1.54 19.82 18.27
CA LEU A 210 2.99 19.87 18.24
C LEU A 210 3.60 18.66 18.94
N VAL A 211 4.70 18.15 18.40
CA VAL A 211 5.57 17.15 19.04
C VAL A 211 7.01 17.61 18.90
N ARG A 212 7.76 17.62 20.00
CA ARG A 212 9.21 17.88 20.03
C ARG A 212 9.96 16.57 20.18
N SER A 213 10.96 16.35 19.34
CA SER A 213 11.95 15.27 19.47
C SER A 213 13.36 15.85 19.51
N GLU A 214 14.38 14.99 19.56
CA GLU A 214 15.78 15.41 19.45
C GLU A 214 16.12 16.05 18.08
N LYS A 215 15.28 15.83 17.05
CA LYS A 215 15.48 16.39 15.71
C LYS A 215 14.82 17.75 15.48
N GLY A 216 13.82 18.11 16.27
CA GLY A 216 13.11 19.37 16.15
C GLY A 216 11.64 19.28 16.56
N VAL A 217 10.85 20.28 16.15
CA VAL A 217 9.41 20.33 16.36
C VAL A 217 8.66 19.95 15.09
N GLY A 218 7.68 19.06 15.24
CA GLY A 218 6.74 18.69 14.19
C GLY A 218 5.36 19.26 14.46
N LEU A 219 4.65 19.60 13.39
CA LEU A 219 3.31 20.19 13.41
C LEU A 219 2.34 19.34 12.58
N ALA A 220 1.13 19.15 13.07
CA ALA A 220 0.01 18.64 12.28
C ALA A 220 -1.30 19.31 12.68
N LYS A 221 -2.24 19.38 11.74
CA LYS A 221 -3.58 19.95 11.99
C LYS A 221 -4.31 19.14 13.06
N THR A 222 -4.93 19.80 14.03
CA THR A 222 -5.85 19.13 14.96
C THR A 222 -7.14 18.76 14.24
N VAL A 223 -7.35 17.48 13.94
CA VAL A 223 -8.59 16.96 13.37
C VAL A 223 -9.41 16.26 14.44
N ARG A 224 -10.64 16.72 14.66
CA ARG A 224 -11.52 16.27 15.76
C ARG A 224 -12.67 15.44 15.22
N ASN A 225 -12.41 14.17 14.92
CA ASN A 225 -13.39 13.21 14.39
C ASN A 225 -12.90 11.77 14.64
N GLY A 226 -13.72 10.77 14.30
CA GLY A 226 -13.32 9.37 14.28
C GLY A 226 -13.75 8.57 15.52
N GLN A 227 -13.09 7.43 15.73
CA GLN A 227 -13.37 6.51 16.83
C GLN A 227 -12.90 7.06 18.18
N PRO A 228 -13.35 6.49 19.32
CA PRO A 228 -12.73 6.76 20.62
C PRO A 228 -11.22 6.54 20.57
N GLY A 229 -10.46 7.47 21.16
CA GLY A 229 -8.99 7.49 21.09
C GLY A 229 -8.32 6.74 22.22
N ALA A 230 -7.00 6.64 22.12
CA ALA A 230 -6.15 6.15 23.18
C ALA A 230 -6.17 7.09 24.40
N LYS A 231 -5.82 6.55 25.57
CA LYS A 231 -5.45 7.40 26.70
C LYS A 231 -4.08 8.00 26.44
N LEU A 232 -4.01 9.32 26.28
CA LEU A 232 -2.76 10.06 26.04
C LEU A 232 -1.97 10.29 27.35
N GLU A 233 -1.71 9.20 28.06
CA GLU A 233 -0.93 9.17 29.30
C GLU A 233 0.50 8.68 28.99
N ASN A 234 1.51 9.22 29.68
CA ASN A 234 2.91 8.79 29.55
C ASN A 234 3.50 8.89 28.12
N ILE A 235 3.06 9.89 27.34
CA ILE A 235 3.58 10.12 25.98
C ILE A 235 5.03 10.65 26.00
N ILE A 236 5.36 11.53 26.96
CA ILE A 236 6.72 12.06 27.13
C ILE A 236 7.66 10.91 27.52
N GLY A 237 8.77 10.78 26.81
CA GLY A 237 9.75 9.70 26.96
C GLY A 237 9.46 8.44 26.13
N MET A 238 8.29 8.34 25.50
CA MET A 238 7.98 7.23 24.57
C MET A 238 8.95 7.27 23.37
N PRO A 239 9.36 6.10 22.82
CA PRO A 239 10.08 6.08 21.55
C PRO A 239 9.26 6.79 20.46
N LEU A 240 9.88 7.70 19.72
CA LEU A 240 9.19 8.55 18.76
C LEU A 240 8.51 7.72 17.66
N ARG A 241 9.16 6.62 17.24
CA ARG A 241 8.60 5.67 16.27
C ARG A 241 7.33 4.98 16.78
N GLU A 242 7.21 4.72 18.09
CA GLU A 242 5.97 4.19 18.67
C GLU A 242 4.84 5.22 18.63
N LEU A 243 5.12 6.49 18.96
CA LEU A 243 4.11 7.55 18.82
C LEU A 243 3.73 7.76 17.35
N ALA A 244 4.68 7.69 16.43
CA ALA A 244 4.43 7.84 15.00
C ALA A 244 3.42 6.81 14.47
N LYS A 245 3.39 5.58 15.01
CA LYS A 245 2.38 4.56 14.65
C LYS A 245 0.94 5.02 14.89
N TYR A 246 0.72 6.01 15.77
CA TYR A 246 -0.60 6.57 16.02
C TYR A 246 -1.17 7.23 14.75
N ILE A 247 -0.33 7.55 13.76
CA ILE A 247 -0.81 8.01 12.44
C ILE A 247 -1.78 7.03 11.80
N LYS A 248 -1.76 5.74 12.16
CA LYS A 248 -2.69 4.73 11.65
C LYS A 248 -4.00 4.63 12.45
N SER A 249 -4.14 5.35 13.57
CA SER A 249 -5.35 5.34 14.40
C SER A 249 -6.57 5.91 13.68
N TRP A 250 -7.75 5.32 13.92
CA TRP A 250 -9.03 5.86 13.45
C TRP A 250 -9.61 6.93 14.39
N ASN A 251 -8.95 7.24 15.49
CA ASN A 251 -9.15 8.50 16.21
C ASN A 251 -8.28 9.59 15.57
N MET A 252 -8.90 10.68 15.12
CA MET A 252 -8.18 11.69 14.33
C MET A 252 -7.25 12.57 15.19
N ILE A 253 -7.46 12.66 16.51
CA ILE A 253 -6.53 13.36 17.41
C ILE A 253 -5.25 12.54 17.56
N ASP A 254 -5.37 11.22 17.80
CA ASP A 254 -4.24 10.30 17.84
C ASP A 254 -3.47 10.31 16.51
N ALA A 255 -4.20 10.26 15.39
CA ALA A 255 -3.58 10.34 14.06
C ALA A 255 -2.86 11.66 13.83
N SER A 256 -3.45 12.78 14.25
CA SER A 256 -2.82 14.10 14.17
C SER A 256 -1.54 14.14 15.03
N LEU A 257 -1.55 13.52 16.21
CA LEU A 257 -0.39 13.42 17.10
C LEU A 257 0.72 12.55 16.49
N GLY A 258 0.38 11.41 15.89
CA GLY A 258 1.33 10.57 15.15
C GLY A 258 1.95 11.29 13.96
N LEU A 259 1.17 12.11 13.23
CA LEU A 259 1.73 12.92 12.14
C LEU A 259 2.65 14.03 12.64
N ALA A 260 2.32 14.67 13.76
CA ALA A 260 3.22 15.64 14.38
C ALA A 260 4.54 14.98 14.81
N ALA A 261 4.50 13.75 15.32
CA ALA A 261 5.71 12.99 15.65
C ALA A 261 6.57 12.73 14.40
N ILE A 262 5.96 12.27 13.30
CA ILE A 262 6.59 12.09 11.99
C ILE A 262 7.25 13.41 11.53
N ASN A 263 6.49 14.50 11.53
CA ASN A 263 6.98 15.80 11.06
C ASN A 263 8.11 16.38 11.92
N SER A 264 8.28 15.95 13.18
CA SER A 264 9.40 16.40 14.02
C SER A 264 10.76 15.94 13.48
N VAL A 265 10.76 14.91 12.63
CA VAL A 265 11.95 14.37 11.96
C VAL A 265 12.10 14.92 10.54
N PHE A 266 11.00 15.07 9.80
CA PHE A 266 11.06 15.44 8.39
C PHE A 266 11.03 16.96 8.15
N ASN A 267 10.40 17.76 9.01
CA ASN A 267 10.12 19.16 8.73
C ASN A 267 11.13 20.12 9.40
N ASN A 268 12.39 19.71 9.46
CA ASN A 268 13.51 20.53 9.89
C ASN A 268 14.45 20.86 8.72
N LYS A 269 15.27 21.89 8.92
CA LYS A 269 16.21 22.42 7.92
C LYS A 269 17.17 21.36 7.38
N ALA A 270 17.72 20.50 8.23
CA ALA A 270 18.69 19.49 7.82
C ALA A 270 18.07 18.48 6.84
N ASN A 271 16.85 18.01 7.14
CA ASN A 271 16.16 17.08 6.23
C ASN A 271 15.76 17.76 4.91
N ILE A 272 15.24 18.99 4.95
CA ILE A 272 14.89 19.73 3.73
C ILE A 272 16.10 19.94 2.82
N MET A 273 17.26 20.27 3.38
CA MET A 273 18.50 20.37 2.61
C MET A 273 18.91 19.04 1.97
N ASN A 274 18.66 17.91 2.63
CA ASN A 274 18.99 16.58 2.09
C ASN A 274 18.06 16.14 0.95
N ILE A 275 16.81 16.61 0.92
CA ILE A 275 15.82 16.21 -0.08
C ILE A 275 15.59 17.26 -1.17
N SER A 276 16.18 18.45 -1.03
CA SER A 276 16.19 19.46 -2.07
C SER A 276 17.34 19.16 -3.03
N ASP A 277 17.11 19.33 -4.33
CA ASP A 277 18.16 19.19 -5.34
C ASP A 277 19.19 20.34 -5.18
N PRO A 278 20.49 20.06 -4.98
CA PRO A 278 21.53 21.10 -4.92
C PRO A 278 21.66 21.91 -6.22
N ASP A 279 21.19 21.38 -7.36
CA ASP A 279 21.24 22.02 -8.67
C ASP A 279 19.85 22.52 -9.15
N GLY A 280 18.79 22.34 -8.33
CA GLY A 280 17.45 22.85 -8.60
C GLY A 280 17.32 24.32 -8.20
N ASP A 281 16.39 25.07 -8.82
CA ASP A 281 16.14 26.51 -8.56
C ASP A 281 16.43 26.87 -7.09
N ASP A 282 17.54 27.58 -6.86
CA ASP A 282 18.02 27.92 -5.52
C ASP A 282 16.86 28.51 -4.71
N GLN A 283 16.50 27.85 -3.60
CA GLN A 283 15.43 28.36 -2.71
C GLN A 283 15.75 29.78 -2.19
N GLU A 284 17.02 30.20 -2.25
CA GLU A 284 17.48 31.55 -1.92
C GLU A 284 17.06 32.61 -2.96
N ASP A 285 16.82 32.23 -4.22
CA ASP A 285 16.41 33.13 -5.30
C ASP A 285 14.88 33.20 -5.49
N LEU A 286 14.11 32.34 -4.82
CA LEU A 286 12.65 32.35 -4.87
C LEU A 286 12.06 33.50 -4.05
N GLN A 287 11.15 34.27 -4.65
CA GLN A 287 10.39 35.27 -3.90
C GLN A 287 9.48 34.55 -2.87
N PRO A 288 9.16 35.17 -1.72
CA PRO A 288 8.27 34.57 -0.72
C PRO A 288 6.90 34.11 -1.28
N GLU A 289 6.46 34.74 -2.37
CA GLU A 289 5.24 34.43 -3.12
C GLU A 289 5.34 33.12 -3.90
N ASP A 290 6.54 32.76 -4.38
CA ASP A 290 6.82 31.52 -5.13
C ASP A 290 6.90 30.28 -4.23
N LEU A 291 7.02 30.48 -2.91
CA LEU A 291 6.91 29.42 -1.91
C LEU A 291 5.45 28.98 -1.69
N ASN A 292 4.48 29.76 -2.18
CA ASN A 292 3.09 29.32 -2.23
C ASN A 292 2.88 28.47 -3.49
N ALA A 293 2.62 27.17 -3.32
CA ALA A 293 2.44 26.25 -4.43
C ALA A 293 1.29 26.64 -5.38
N PHE A 294 0.26 27.35 -4.92
CA PHE A 294 -0.77 27.86 -5.83
C PHE A 294 -0.21 28.91 -6.78
N THR A 295 0.66 29.80 -6.30
CA THR A 295 1.31 30.84 -7.12
C THR A 295 2.37 30.24 -8.04
N ARG A 296 3.23 29.35 -7.52
CA ARG A 296 4.31 28.69 -8.27
C ARG A 296 3.82 28.04 -9.55
N TYR A 297 2.64 27.42 -9.50
CA TYR A 297 2.06 26.66 -10.60
C TYR A 297 0.98 27.41 -11.40
N ILE A 298 0.83 28.73 -11.23
CA ILE A 298 -0.19 29.52 -11.95
C ILE A 298 -0.14 29.26 -13.46
N LYS A 299 1.06 29.27 -14.06
CA LYS A 299 1.21 29.08 -15.52
C LYS A 299 0.79 27.69 -15.97
N ASP A 300 0.98 26.68 -15.12
CA ASP A 300 0.71 25.28 -15.44
C ASP A 300 -0.77 24.92 -15.37
N ILE A 301 -1.58 25.75 -14.69
CA ILE A 301 -3.02 25.51 -14.52
C ILE A 301 -3.91 26.30 -15.49
N ILE A 302 -3.37 27.22 -16.29
CA ILE A 302 -4.18 28.05 -17.21
C ILE A 302 -4.92 27.16 -18.22
N GLY A 303 -6.25 27.29 -18.26
CA GLY A 303 -7.15 26.55 -19.14
C GLY A 303 -7.31 25.06 -18.80
N LYS A 304 -6.72 24.57 -17.70
CA LYS A 304 -6.74 23.17 -17.28
C LYS A 304 -7.93 22.83 -16.39
N LYS A 305 -8.25 21.55 -16.28
CA LYS A 305 -9.13 20.99 -15.24
C LYS A 305 -8.34 20.83 -13.95
N VAL A 306 -8.72 21.56 -12.91
CA VAL A 306 -8.02 21.57 -11.63
C VAL A 306 -8.96 21.15 -10.52
N ALA A 307 -8.57 20.14 -9.75
CA ALA A 307 -9.23 19.86 -8.47
C ALA A 307 -8.37 20.32 -7.29
N VAL A 308 -9.04 20.83 -6.26
CA VAL A 308 -8.42 21.14 -4.97
C VAL A 308 -9.20 20.42 -3.89
N VAL A 309 -8.54 19.44 -3.26
CA VAL A 309 -9.06 18.72 -2.09
C VAL A 309 -8.64 19.47 -0.84
N GLY A 310 -9.62 20.07 -0.17
CA GLY A 310 -9.47 21.01 0.93
C GLY A 310 -9.77 22.44 0.49
N HIS A 311 -10.52 23.18 1.30
CA HIS A 311 -10.88 24.55 1.00
C HIS A 311 -9.84 25.55 1.56
N PHE A 312 -8.96 26.04 0.69
CA PHE A 312 -7.91 27.01 1.06
C PHE A 312 -8.40 28.46 0.96
N PRO A 313 -7.82 29.40 1.74
CA PRO A 313 -8.19 30.80 1.63
C PRO A 313 -7.95 31.36 0.22
N LYS A 314 -8.95 32.05 -0.34
CA LYS A 314 -8.90 32.71 -1.67
C LYS A 314 -8.72 31.77 -2.86
N ILE A 315 -8.93 30.47 -2.67
CA ILE A 315 -8.70 29.48 -3.73
C ILE A 315 -9.67 29.64 -4.90
N GLU A 316 -10.85 30.23 -4.65
CA GLU A 316 -11.89 30.47 -5.65
C GLU A 316 -11.43 31.41 -6.76
N ALA A 317 -10.42 32.25 -6.51
CA ALA A 317 -9.83 33.14 -7.51
C ALA A 317 -9.21 32.37 -8.70
N LEU A 318 -8.86 31.09 -8.52
CA LEU A 318 -8.34 30.27 -9.62
C LEU A 318 -9.38 29.99 -10.72
N LYS A 319 -10.69 30.17 -10.44
CA LYS A 319 -11.77 30.04 -11.44
C LYS A 319 -11.60 30.97 -12.64
N GLU A 320 -10.91 32.10 -12.46
CA GLU A 320 -10.64 33.06 -13.53
C GLU A 320 -9.65 32.53 -14.58
N ILE A 321 -8.83 31.53 -14.22
CA ILE A 321 -7.76 31.02 -15.07
C ILE A 321 -7.88 29.52 -15.38
N CYS A 322 -8.65 28.75 -14.62
CA CYS A 322 -8.80 27.30 -14.82
C CYS A 322 -10.24 26.82 -14.56
N ARG A 323 -10.54 25.60 -15.01
CA ARG A 323 -11.78 24.90 -14.64
C ARG A 323 -11.60 24.28 -13.25
N LEU A 324 -11.86 25.09 -12.22
CA LEU A 324 -11.67 24.73 -10.82
C LEU A 324 -12.84 23.90 -10.25
N THR A 325 -12.50 22.81 -9.59
CA THR A 325 -13.39 22.02 -8.73
C THR A 325 -12.81 21.97 -7.31
N ILE A 326 -13.55 22.43 -6.31
CA ILE A 326 -13.12 22.37 -4.90
C ILE A 326 -13.89 21.24 -4.24
N ILE A 327 -13.19 20.35 -3.53
CA ILE A 327 -13.75 19.22 -2.80
C ILE A 327 -13.36 19.37 -1.34
N ASP A 328 -14.32 19.37 -0.42
CA ASP A 328 -14.04 19.44 1.02
C ASP A 328 -14.97 18.50 1.80
N LYS A 329 -14.55 18.14 3.01
CA LYS A 329 -15.37 17.35 3.93
C LYS A 329 -16.52 18.19 4.50
N ASP A 330 -16.30 19.48 4.68
CA ASP A 330 -17.26 20.47 5.13
C ASP A 330 -17.49 21.50 3.99
N PRO A 331 -18.13 21.10 2.87
CA PRO A 331 -18.19 21.89 1.66
C PRO A 331 -18.96 23.20 1.85
N ARG A 332 -18.45 24.28 1.25
CA ARG A 332 -19.14 25.57 1.15
C ARG A 332 -20.01 25.63 -0.09
N SER A 333 -20.73 26.75 -0.26
CA SER A 333 -21.49 27.00 -1.47
C SER A 333 -20.59 26.94 -2.71
N GLY A 334 -20.87 26.00 -3.61
CA GLY A 334 -20.10 25.77 -4.84
C GLY A 334 -18.97 24.74 -4.70
N ASP A 335 -18.71 24.21 -3.51
CA ASP A 335 -17.80 23.09 -3.29
C ASP A 335 -18.55 21.75 -3.43
N TYR A 336 -17.79 20.67 -3.61
CA TYR A 336 -18.28 19.31 -3.65
C TYR A 336 -17.92 18.55 -2.37
N PRO A 337 -18.74 17.57 -1.95
CA PRO A 337 -18.41 16.70 -0.82
C PRO A 337 -17.25 15.76 -1.16
N GLU A 338 -16.53 15.27 -0.14
CA GLU A 338 -15.39 14.35 -0.28
C GLU A 338 -15.68 13.11 -1.16
N SER A 339 -16.92 12.59 -1.13
CA SER A 339 -17.34 11.46 -1.97
C SER A 339 -17.27 11.74 -3.48
N ALA A 340 -17.21 13.00 -3.89
CA ALA A 340 -17.03 13.39 -5.30
C ALA A 340 -15.64 13.05 -5.84
N CYS A 341 -14.65 12.74 -4.98
CA CYS A 341 -13.29 12.40 -5.42
C CYS A 341 -13.28 11.30 -6.49
N GLU A 342 -14.07 10.25 -6.31
CA GLU A 342 -14.18 9.09 -7.23
C GLU A 342 -14.62 9.49 -8.65
N TYR A 343 -15.40 10.56 -8.78
CA TYR A 343 -15.97 11.02 -10.05
C TYR A 343 -15.17 12.16 -10.67
N VAL A 344 -14.49 12.95 -9.84
CA VAL A 344 -13.80 14.18 -10.26
C VAL A 344 -12.33 13.94 -10.52
N LEU A 345 -11.61 13.33 -9.58
CA LEU A 345 -10.15 13.24 -9.62
C LEU A 345 -9.59 12.51 -10.87
N PRO A 346 -10.21 11.42 -11.38
CA PRO A 346 -9.72 10.73 -12.58
C PRO A 346 -9.67 11.58 -13.86
N GLU A 347 -10.41 12.70 -13.88
CA GLU A 347 -10.62 13.55 -15.04
C GLU A 347 -9.80 14.84 -15.01
N GLN A 348 -8.96 15.05 -13.98
CA GLN A 348 -8.23 16.31 -13.78
C GLN A 348 -6.85 16.30 -14.44
N ASP A 349 -6.40 17.48 -14.84
CA ASP A 349 -5.02 17.68 -15.30
C ASP A 349 -4.08 17.94 -14.11
N VAL A 350 -4.57 18.63 -13.07
CA VAL A 350 -3.82 18.99 -11.86
C VAL A 350 -4.70 18.79 -10.63
N VAL A 351 -4.14 18.17 -9.58
CA VAL A 351 -4.83 17.93 -8.31
C VAL A 351 -3.98 18.44 -7.16
N TYR A 352 -4.52 19.41 -6.42
CA TYR A 352 -3.97 19.85 -5.13
C TYR A 352 -4.65 19.06 -4.01
N ILE A 353 -3.86 18.46 -3.12
CA ILE A 353 -4.36 17.65 -2.00
C ILE A 353 -3.86 18.24 -0.69
N THR A 354 -4.77 18.52 0.25
CA THR A 354 -4.39 18.94 1.60
C THR A 354 -3.58 17.88 2.35
N GLY A 355 -2.56 18.29 3.12
CA GLY A 355 -1.81 17.41 4.02
C GLY A 355 -2.66 16.75 5.12
N THR A 356 -3.87 17.26 5.39
CA THR A 356 -4.82 16.60 6.30
C THR A 356 -5.34 15.27 5.77
N SER A 357 -5.22 15.01 4.45
CA SER A 357 -5.55 13.72 3.82
C SER A 357 -4.72 12.55 4.37
N ILE A 358 -3.53 12.84 4.91
CA ILE A 358 -2.68 11.85 5.57
C ILE A 358 -3.31 11.43 6.90
N ILE A 359 -3.81 12.41 7.67
CA ILE A 359 -4.39 12.19 9.01
C ILE A 359 -5.66 11.34 8.93
N ASN A 360 -6.52 11.59 7.94
CA ASN A 360 -7.80 10.89 7.77
C ASN A 360 -7.75 9.68 6.80
N LYS A 361 -6.56 9.30 6.32
CA LYS A 361 -6.30 8.11 5.50
C LYS A 361 -6.93 8.15 4.10
N THR A 362 -7.23 9.33 3.59
CA THR A 362 -7.75 9.47 2.24
C THR A 362 -6.66 9.66 1.18
N LEU A 363 -5.44 10.03 1.58
CA LEU A 363 -4.33 10.30 0.65
C LEU A 363 -4.05 9.14 -0.33
N PRO A 364 -3.88 7.86 0.10
CA PRO A 364 -3.49 6.81 -0.84
C PRO A 364 -4.51 6.61 -1.97
N ARG A 365 -5.82 6.68 -1.64
CA ARG A 365 -6.89 6.59 -2.65
C ARG A 365 -6.91 7.82 -3.56
N MET A 366 -6.72 9.02 -3.01
CA MET A 366 -6.69 10.25 -3.81
C MET A 366 -5.51 10.26 -4.80
N ILE A 367 -4.35 9.72 -4.40
CA ILE A 367 -3.21 9.49 -5.30
C ILE A 367 -3.60 8.53 -6.42
N GLU A 368 -4.19 7.38 -6.09
CA GLU A 368 -4.60 6.36 -7.08
C GLU A 368 -5.58 6.94 -8.11
N LEU A 369 -6.58 7.70 -7.65
CA LEU A 369 -7.56 8.37 -8.51
C LEU A 369 -6.93 9.46 -9.37
N SER A 370 -5.86 10.10 -8.90
CA SER A 370 -5.20 11.23 -9.57
C SER A 370 -3.99 10.80 -10.41
N LYS A 371 -3.79 9.50 -10.67
CA LYS A 371 -2.60 8.96 -11.37
C LYS A 371 -2.32 9.53 -12.77
N ASN A 372 -3.31 10.17 -13.40
CA ASN A 372 -3.19 10.80 -14.71
C ASN A 372 -3.03 12.33 -14.63
N ALA A 373 -3.04 12.89 -13.42
CA ALA A 373 -2.90 14.32 -13.13
C ALA A 373 -1.54 14.61 -12.52
N ARG A 374 -1.11 15.87 -12.55
CA ARG A 374 -0.04 16.34 -11.68
C ARG A 374 -0.56 16.47 -10.24
N ILE A 375 0.08 15.78 -9.29
CA ILE A 375 -0.33 15.72 -7.88
C ILE A 375 0.54 16.65 -7.03
N ILE A 376 -0.10 17.61 -6.36
CA ILE A 376 0.56 18.60 -5.52
C ILE A 376 0.01 18.47 -4.09
N LEU A 377 0.81 17.92 -3.19
CA LEU A 377 0.44 17.77 -1.79
C LEU A 377 0.80 19.05 -1.03
N ILE A 378 -0.18 19.69 -0.39
CA ILE A 378 -0.03 21.04 0.16
C ILE A 378 -0.50 21.17 1.62
N GLY A 379 0.29 21.87 2.43
CA GLY A 379 -0.09 22.39 3.73
C GLY A 379 0.88 22.05 4.87
N PRO A 380 0.73 22.69 6.04
CA PRO A 380 1.68 22.55 7.15
C PRO A 380 1.82 21.14 7.70
N SER A 381 0.80 20.29 7.56
CA SER A 381 0.83 18.90 8.03
C SER A 381 1.63 17.96 7.12
N VAL A 382 2.06 18.41 5.94
CA VAL A 382 2.73 17.55 4.96
C VAL A 382 4.15 17.20 5.45
N PRO A 383 4.52 15.91 5.55
CA PRO A 383 5.89 15.49 5.80
C PRO A 383 6.78 15.81 4.62
N MET A 384 7.91 16.47 4.87
CA MET A 384 8.92 16.72 3.85
C MET A 384 9.75 15.45 3.61
N SER A 385 9.16 14.45 2.93
CA SER A 385 9.78 13.12 2.75
C SER A 385 9.77 12.67 1.29
N PHE A 386 10.91 12.14 0.84
CA PHE A 386 11.07 11.60 -0.52
C PHE A 386 10.13 10.42 -0.82
N CYS A 387 9.66 9.71 0.21
CA CYS A 387 8.74 8.58 0.03
C CYS A 387 7.45 9.01 -0.71
N LEU A 388 6.99 10.24 -0.53
CA LEU A 388 5.78 10.73 -1.20
C LEU A 388 5.94 10.78 -2.72
N PHE A 389 7.14 11.13 -3.22
CA PHE A 389 7.45 11.08 -4.65
C PHE A 389 7.44 9.66 -5.20
N ALA A 390 7.91 8.68 -4.42
CA ALA A 390 7.87 7.26 -4.80
C ALA A 390 6.43 6.73 -4.93
N HIS A 391 5.47 7.39 -4.28
CA HIS A 391 4.04 7.08 -4.35
C HIS A 391 3.28 7.96 -5.36
N GLY A 392 3.97 8.67 -6.25
CA GLY A 392 3.34 9.38 -7.37
C GLY A 392 2.92 10.82 -7.07
N VAL A 393 3.27 11.38 -5.91
CA VAL A 393 3.19 12.83 -5.71
C VAL A 393 4.27 13.50 -6.57
N ASP A 394 3.95 14.60 -7.27
CA ASP A 394 4.91 15.34 -8.09
C ASP A 394 5.53 16.52 -7.33
N THR A 395 4.79 17.10 -6.37
CA THR A 395 5.25 18.23 -5.58
C THR A 395 4.77 18.16 -4.12
N ILE A 396 5.69 18.45 -3.21
CA ILE A 396 5.47 18.54 -1.77
C ILE A 396 5.61 20.01 -1.35
N ALA A 397 4.49 20.62 -0.99
CA ALA A 397 4.40 22.01 -0.55
C ALA A 397 4.04 22.09 0.94
N GLY A 398 5.04 21.89 1.79
CA GLY A 398 4.89 21.81 3.24
C GLY A 398 5.36 23.06 3.99
N MET A 399 5.74 22.83 5.26
CA MET A 399 6.26 23.86 6.15
C MET A 399 7.47 23.31 6.90
N MET A 400 8.54 24.11 6.94
CA MET A 400 9.70 23.94 7.80
C MET A 400 9.51 24.71 9.10
N VAL A 401 9.93 24.15 10.23
CA VAL A 401 10.06 24.92 11.47
C VAL A 401 11.42 25.60 11.53
N VAL A 402 11.42 26.92 11.68
CA VAL A 402 12.63 27.77 11.75
C VAL A 402 12.82 28.42 13.12
N ASP A 403 11.75 28.60 13.89
CA ASP A 403 11.78 29.04 15.28
C ASP A 403 10.79 28.22 16.10
N ASP A 404 11.32 27.20 16.77
CA ASP A 404 10.57 26.29 17.62
C ASP A 404 9.84 27.01 18.75
N GLN A 405 10.44 28.05 19.36
CA GLN A 405 9.87 28.73 20.53
C GLN A 405 8.71 29.62 20.11
N ALA A 406 8.89 30.40 19.04
CA ALA A 406 7.84 31.23 18.50
C ALA A 406 6.63 30.40 18.03
N LEU A 407 6.88 29.28 17.34
CA LEU A 407 5.81 28.38 16.90
C LEU A 407 5.06 27.75 18.07
N TRP A 408 5.80 27.28 19.08
CA TRP A 408 5.21 26.69 20.28
C TRP A 408 4.31 27.68 21.01
N GLN A 409 4.78 28.91 21.21
CA GLN A 409 4.01 29.98 21.85
C GLN A 409 2.76 30.35 21.03
N ALA A 410 2.89 30.46 19.71
CA ALA A 410 1.77 30.77 18.83
C ALA A 410 0.66 29.71 18.92
N VAL A 411 1.02 28.42 18.93
CA VAL A 411 0.04 27.34 19.06
C VAL A 411 -0.60 27.33 20.46
N LEU A 412 0.18 27.64 21.51
CA LEU A 412 -0.32 27.77 22.88
C LEU A 412 -1.39 28.87 22.99
N GLU A 413 -1.19 29.99 22.29
CA GLU A 413 -2.13 31.12 22.23
C GLU A 413 -3.33 30.89 21.30
N GLY A 414 -3.39 29.74 20.62
CA GLY A 414 -4.51 29.37 19.76
C GLY A 414 -4.40 29.86 18.32
N SER A 415 -3.19 30.18 17.84
CA SER A 415 -2.97 30.57 16.45
C SER A 415 -3.45 29.50 15.45
N ASN A 416 -3.94 29.97 14.29
CA ASN A 416 -4.38 29.12 13.18
C ASN A 416 -3.55 29.37 11.92
N LYS A 417 -3.68 30.56 11.30
CA LYS A 417 -3.09 30.86 9.99
C LYS A 417 -1.73 31.55 10.06
N THR A 418 -1.38 32.15 11.20
CA THR A 418 -0.14 32.92 11.37
C THR A 418 1.06 32.04 11.76
N ILE A 419 0.92 30.71 11.73
CA ILE A 419 2.05 29.79 11.96
C ILE A 419 3.21 30.00 10.99
N TYR A 420 2.95 30.49 9.77
CA TYR A 420 3.99 30.88 8.80
C TYR A 420 4.66 32.22 9.14
N ASP A 421 4.02 33.04 9.96
CA ASP A 421 4.56 34.33 10.41
C ASP A 421 5.21 34.20 11.80
N GLN A 422 5.06 33.02 12.43
CA GLN A 422 5.42 32.75 13.83
C GLN A 422 6.19 31.43 13.93
N GLY A 423 7.35 31.38 13.28
CA GLY A 423 8.31 30.28 13.41
C GLY A 423 8.21 29.15 12.38
N GLY A 424 7.27 29.22 11.45
CA GLY A 424 7.21 28.35 10.27
C GLY A 424 7.64 29.06 8.99
N GLN A 425 8.22 28.32 8.04
CA GLN A 425 8.55 28.80 6.70
C GLN A 425 7.95 27.86 5.66
N ARG A 426 7.35 28.39 4.58
CA ARG A 426 6.86 27.58 3.46
C ARG A 426 8.02 26.96 2.72
N VAL A 427 7.87 25.70 2.33
CA VAL A 427 8.85 24.99 1.51
C VAL A 427 8.12 24.23 0.42
N CYS A 428 8.63 24.31 -0.81
CA CYS A 428 8.06 23.65 -1.97
C CYS A 428 9.17 22.87 -2.69
N ILE A 429 9.03 21.54 -2.77
CA ILE A 429 10.01 20.65 -3.39
C ILE A 429 9.30 19.81 -4.43
N SER A 430 9.86 19.73 -5.63
CA SER A 430 9.31 18.99 -6.76
C SER A 430 10.27 17.88 -7.16
N ARG A 431 9.72 16.81 -7.76
CA ARG A 431 10.49 15.66 -8.23
C ARG A 431 11.40 15.99 -9.41
#